data_AF-A0A447JNT7-F1
#
_entry.id   AF-A0A447JNT7-F1
#
_cell.length_a   1.000
_cell.length_b   1.000
_cell.length_c   1.000
_cell.angle_alpha   90.00
_cell.angle_beta   90.00
_cell.angle_gamma   90.00
#
_symmetry.space_group_name_H-M   'P 1'
#
loop_
_entity.id
_entity.type
_entity.pdbx_description
1 polymer ?
#
loop_
_entity_poly.entity_id
_entity_poly.type
_entity_poly.pdbx_seq_one_letter_code
_entity_poly.pdbx_strand_id
1 'polypeptide(L)' 'MICRSRDDPTDEWAIRDGDWKMIIDRENKPKYLYNLKKDRFETLNQIGKQPEIEKQLYGKFLKNETGHR' A
#
# COMPACT_ATOMS: atom_id res chain seq x y z
N MET A 1 -9.58 1.36 -0.49
CA MET A 1 -10.00 0.76 0.79
C MET A 1 -8.73 0.36 1.51
N ILE A 2 -8.52 0.81 2.76
CA ILE A 2 -7.37 0.39 3.56
C ILE A 2 -7.88 -0.68 4.53
N CYS A 3 -7.39 -1.90 4.38
CA CYS A 3 -7.74 -3.00 5.26
C CYS A 3 -6.66 -3.12 6.33
N ARG A 4 -7.04 -2.94 7.59
CA ARG A 4 -6.21 -3.29 8.73
C ARG A 4 -6.48 -4.76 9.04
N SER A 5 -5.48 -5.62 8.88
CA SER A 5 -5.60 -7.03 9.24
C SER A 5 -5.66 -7.11 10.76
N ARG A 6 -6.86 -7.26 11.34
CA ARG A 6 -7.07 -7.29 12.80
C ARG A 6 -6.64 -8.61 13.46
N ASP A 7 -6.14 -9.57 12.66
CA ASP A 7 -5.91 -10.96 13.05
C ASP A 7 -4.43 -11.38 13.01
N ASP A 8 -3.53 -10.56 12.46
CA ASP A 8 -2.08 -10.81 12.45
C ASP A 8 -1.38 -9.73 13.31
N PRO A 9 -0.51 -10.11 14.26
CA PRO A 9 0.18 -9.17 15.16
C PRO A 9 1.24 -8.29 14.46
N THR A 10 1.39 -8.40 13.14
CA THR A 10 2.16 -7.45 12.34
C THR A 10 1.31 -6.22 12.02
N ASP A 11 1.70 -5.04 12.52
CA ASP A 11 1.07 -3.73 12.20
C ASP A 11 1.37 -3.33 10.74
N GLU A 12 1.03 -4.21 9.79
CA GLU A 12 1.24 -4.01 8.36
C GLU A 12 -0.04 -3.44 7.73
N TRP A 13 0.12 -2.38 6.95
CA TRP A 13 -0.96 -1.70 6.28
C TRP A 13 -0.99 -2.07 4.81
N ALA A 14 -2.11 -2.62 4.36
CA ALA A 14 -2.34 -2.88 2.94
C ALA A 14 -3.32 -1.85 2.36
N ILE A 15 -2.83 -1.06 1.42
CA ILE A 15 -3.63 -0.09 0.67
C ILE A 15 -3.97 -0.70 -0.68
N ARG A 16 -5.26 -0.86 -0.95
CA ARG A 16 -5.75 -1.26 -2.25
C ARG A 16 -6.51 -0.11 -2.91
N ASP A 17 -6.03 0.29 -4.08
CA ASP A 17 -6.62 1.35 -4.90
C ASP A 17 -6.76 0.88 -6.35
N GLY A 18 -7.98 0.50 -6.72
CA GLY A 18 -8.27 -0.12 -8.01
C GLY A 18 -7.43 -1.39 -8.21
N ASP A 19 -6.52 -1.31 -9.19
CA ASP A 19 -5.60 -2.38 -9.55
C ASP A 19 -4.25 -2.31 -8.82
N TRP A 20 -4.03 -1.29 -7.98
CA TRP A 20 -2.77 -1.15 -7.25
C TRP A 20 -2.92 -1.64 -5.82
N LYS A 21 -1.89 -2.34 -5.36
CA LYS A 21 -1.78 -2.82 -3.99
C LYS A 21 -0.43 -2.41 -3.44
N MET A 22 -0.45 -1.56 -2.42
CA MET A 22 0.74 -1.17 -1.68
C MET A 22 0.70 -1.77 -0.29
N ILE A 23 1.84 -2.30 0.15
CA ILE A 23 2.05 -2.82 1.50
C ILE A 23 3.04 -1.90 2.20
N ILE A 24 2.64 -1.40 3.36
CA ILE A 24 3.40 -0.52 4.23
C ILE A 24 3.66 -1.28 5.53
N ASP A 25 4.92 -1.27 5.97
CA ASP A 25 5.33 -1.88 7.24
C ASP A 25 4.89 -1.02 8.44
N ARG A 26 5.01 -1.53 9.67
CA ARG A 26 4.62 -0.82 10.90
C ARG A 26 5.35 0.51 11.12
N GLU A 27 6.50 0.68 10.49
CA GLU A 27 7.28 1.93 10.50
C GLU A 27 6.77 2.96 9.48
N ASN A 28 5.58 2.77 8.91
CA ASN A 28 5.03 3.58 7.83
C ASN A 28 5.92 3.59 6.57
N LYS A 29 6.70 2.54 6.39
CA LYS A 29 7.63 2.41 5.27
C LYS A 29 7.00 1.59 4.14
N PRO A 30 6.85 2.16 2.92
CA PRO A 30 6.35 1.41 1.79
C PRO A 30 7.35 0.29 1.45
N LYS A 31 6.90 -0.95 1.59
CA LYS A 31 7.71 -2.15 1.45
C LYS A 31 7.52 -2.77 0.07
N TYR A 32 6.27 -2.81 -0.39
CA TYR A 32 5.91 -3.42 -1.67
C TYR A 32 4.85 -2.61 -2.41
N LEU A 33 4.98 -2.56 -3.74
CA LEU A 33 3.96 -2.01 -4.64
C LEU A 33 3.73 -3.00 -5.78
N TYR A 34 2.50 -3.47 -5.89
CA TYR A 34 2.05 -4.41 -6.91
C TYR A 34 0.99 -3.79 -7.80
N ASN A 35 1.04 -4.11 -9.09
CA ASN A 35 0.03 -3.74 -10.07
C ASN A 35 -0.72 -4.99 -10.54
N LEU A 36 -1.91 -5.21 -9.99
CA LEU A 36 -2.79 -6.32 -10.31
C LEU A 36 -3.33 -6.27 -11.76
N LYS A 37 -3.31 -5.10 -12.42
CA LYS A 37 -3.80 -4.93 -13.80
C LYS A 37 -2.85 -5.52 -14.83
N LYS A 38 -1.56 -5.23 -14.68
CA LYS A 38 -0.50 -5.71 -15.57
C LYS A 38 0.08 -7.05 -15.12
N ASP A 39 0.07 -7.30 -13.82
CA ASP A 39 0.75 -8.41 -13.18
C ASP A 39 -0.23 -9.16 -12.27
N ARG A 40 -1.08 -10.00 -12.88
CA ARG A 40 -2.06 -10.82 -12.13
C ARG A 40 -1.41 -11.79 -11.13
N PHE A 41 -0.11 -12.04 -11.26
CA PHE A 41 0.65 -12.97 -10.43
C PHE A 41 1.43 -12.29 -9.29
N GLU A 42 1.23 -10.99 -9.03
CA GLU A 42 1.87 -10.24 -7.92
C GLU A 42 3.40 -10.43 -7.87
N THR A 43 4.06 -10.63 -9.02
CA THR A 43 5.47 -11.05 -9.05
C THR A 43 6.41 -9.86 -9.21
N LEU A 44 5.96 -8.79 -9.85
CA LEU A 44 6.76 -7.59 -10.06
C LEU A 44 6.54 -6.56 -8.96
N ASN A 45 7.50 -6.46 -8.03
CA ASN A 45 7.60 -5.31 -7.14
C ASN A 45 7.96 -4.06 -7.96
N GLN A 46 7.08 -3.07 -7.97
CA GLN A 46 7.26 -1.78 -8.65
C GLN A 46 7.72 -0.67 -7.70
N ILE A 47 8.06 -0.99 -6.45
CA ILE A 47 8.60 -0.01 -5.50
C ILE A 47 9.91 0.59 -6.03
N GLY A 48 10.07 1.90 -5.95
CA GLY A 48 11.20 2.64 -6.52
C GLY A 48 11.20 2.76 -8.05
N LYS A 49 10.36 2.02 -8.78
CA LYS A 49 10.19 2.17 -10.24
C LYS A 49 9.10 3.19 -10.60
N GLN A 50 8.13 3.40 -9.73
CA GLN A 50 6.99 4.29 -9.97
C GLN A 50 6.76 5.25 -8.79
N PRO A 51 7.63 6.26 -8.63
CA PRO A 51 7.54 7.21 -7.51
C PRO A 51 6.22 8.01 -7.51
N GLU A 52 5.57 8.16 -8.66
CA GLU A 52 4.27 8.82 -8.76
C GLU A 52 3.15 8.01 -8.10
N ILE A 53 3.07 6.71 -8.40
CA ILE A 53 2.08 5.81 -7.79
C ILE A 53 2.36 5.65 -6.30
N GLU A 54 3.63 5.57 -5.92
CA GLU A 54 4.03 5.53 -4.52
C GLU A 54 3.52 6.75 -3.75
N LYS A 55 3.77 7.97 -4.27
CA LYS A 55 3.27 9.20 -3.66
C LYS A 55 1.75 9.27 -3.62
N GLN A 56 1.05 8.80 -4.65
CA GLN A 56 -0.41 8.81 -4.67
C GLN A 56 -1.00 7.88 -3.59
N LEU A 57 -0.53 6.64 -3.51
CA LEU A 57 -1.03 5.67 -2.51
C LEU A 57 -0.63 6.06 -1.10
N TYR A 58 0.61 6.51 -0.91
CA TYR A 58 1.09 7.01 0.37
C TYR A 58 0.36 8.30 0.79
N GLY A 59 0.03 9.19 -0.14
CA GLY A 59 -0.81 10.35 0.14
C GLY A 59 -2.21 9.95 0.61
N LYS A 60 -2.81 8.90 0.03
CA LYS A 60 -4.09 8.33 0.50
C LYS A 60 -3.96 7.71 1.89
N PHE A 61 -2.84 7.05 2.18
CA PHE A 61 -2.53 6.53 3.51
C PHE A 61 -2.53 7.64 4.56
N LEU A 62 -1.69 8.65 4.37
CA LEU A 62 -1.51 9.78 5.29
C LEU A 62 -2.84 10.51 5.54
N LYS A 63 -3.65 10.68 4.50
CA LYS A 63 -4.97 11.33 4.61
C LYS A 63 -5.93 10.52 5.48
N ASN A 64 -5.88 9.19 5.41
CA ASN A 64 -6.75 8.33 6.20
C ASN A 64 -6.27 8.17 7.65
N GLU A 65 -4.95 8.18 7.89
CA GLU A 65 -4.37 8.21 9.24
C GLU A 65 -4.67 9.53 9.94
N THR A 66 -4.49 10.67 9.24
CA THR A 66 -4.72 12.02 9.80
C THR A 66 -6.21 12.31 10.03
N GLY A 67 -7.10 11.68 9.25
CA GLY A 67 -8.55 11.85 9.37
C GLY A 67 -9.22 10.99 10.44
N HIS A 68 -8.45 10.18 11.20
CA HIS A 68 -8.95 9.34 12.30
C HIS A 68 -8.74 10.02 13.67
N ARG A 69 -8.89 11.35 13.73
CA ARG A 69 -8.85 12.15 14.95
C ARG A 69 -10.14 12.92 15.16
#